data_AF-B9TFQ8-F1
#
_entry.id   AF-B9TFQ8-F1
#
_cell.length_a   1.000
_cell.length_b   1.000
_cell.length_c   1.000
_cell.angle_alpha   90.00
_cell.angle_beta   90.00
_cell.angle_gamma   90.00
#
_symmetry.space_group_name_H-M   'P 1'
#
loop_
_entity.id
_entity.type
_entity.pdbx_description
1 polymer ?
#
loop_
_entity_poly.entity_id
_entity_poly.type
_entity_poly.pdbx_seq_one_letter_code
_entity_poly.pdbx_strand_id
1 'polypeptide(L)'
;MMTKRLLPLTLLAVLGCCLASAAPAKFAPIPVSSIFRPLQANGTADDALASGRVVQGVYPPAAHASKRWRIAFLFPHMKDPYWSGVAYGVISEAKRLGVAADILPAAGYDDLHGQLRKMDEAIAARYDAIVVSPISMTANNISIARARAAGIP
;
A
#
# COMPACT_ATOMS: atom_id res chain seq x y z
N MET A 1 -65.62 -39.06 -13.79
CA MET A 1 -64.26 -39.54 -13.44
C MET A 1 -63.26 -38.44 -13.74
N MET A 2 -62.81 -37.69 -12.74
CA MET A 2 -61.66 -36.77 -12.85
C MET A 2 -60.99 -36.68 -11.48
N THR A 3 -59.93 -37.44 -11.32
CA THR A 3 -59.07 -37.52 -10.14
C THR A 3 -58.08 -36.35 -10.16
N LYS A 4 -58.27 -35.35 -9.29
CA LYS A 4 -57.26 -34.31 -9.05
C LYS A 4 -56.23 -34.84 -8.05
N ARG A 5 -55.00 -35.06 -8.50
CA ARG A 5 -53.86 -35.45 -7.65
C ARG A 5 -53.30 -34.21 -6.94
N LEU A 6 -53.16 -34.33 -5.62
CA LEU A 6 -52.42 -33.43 -4.73
C LEU A 6 -50.91 -33.53 -5.01
N LEU A 7 -50.23 -32.38 -5.04
CA LEU A 7 -48.77 -32.28 -4.93
C LEU A 7 -48.45 -31.57 -3.61
N PRO A 8 -47.61 -32.15 -2.72
CA PRO A 8 -47.22 -31.49 -1.49
C PRO A 8 -46.12 -30.46 -1.78
N LEU A 9 -46.32 -29.24 -1.30
CA LEU A 9 -45.34 -28.16 -1.35
C LEU A 9 -44.28 -28.43 -0.27
N THR A 10 -43.11 -28.95 -0.67
CA THR A 10 -41.98 -29.17 0.23
C THR A 10 -41.40 -27.81 0.63
N LEU A 11 -41.52 -27.50 1.92
CA LEU A 11 -40.95 -26.32 2.57
C LEU A 11 -39.41 -26.46 2.65
N LEU A 12 -38.68 -25.73 1.81
CA LEU A 12 -37.22 -25.66 1.87
C LEU A 12 -36.83 -24.68 3.00
N ALA A 13 -36.39 -25.22 4.14
CA ALA A 13 -35.86 -24.42 5.24
C ALA A 13 -34.50 -23.83 4.82
N VAL A 14 -34.45 -22.50 4.62
CA VAL A 14 -33.21 -21.76 4.36
C VAL A 14 -32.41 -21.72 5.66
N LEU A 15 -31.36 -22.52 5.73
CA LEU A 15 -30.37 -22.48 6.81
C LEU A 15 -29.62 -21.15 6.71
N GLY A 16 -30.00 -20.18 7.53
CA GLY A 16 -29.32 -18.89 7.65
C GLY A 16 -27.89 -19.11 8.12
N CYS A 17 -26.95 -19.10 7.18
CA CYS A 17 -25.52 -19.08 7.47
C CYS A 17 -25.20 -17.71 8.08
N CYS A 18 -25.13 -17.64 9.41
CA CYS A 18 -24.58 -16.50 10.13
C CYS A 18 -23.12 -16.34 9.70
N LEU A 19 -22.87 -15.43 8.76
CA LEU A 19 -21.55 -14.92 8.45
C LEU A 19 -21.04 -14.19 9.70
N ALA A 20 -20.29 -14.90 10.54
CA ALA A 20 -19.51 -14.29 11.60
C ALA A 20 -18.50 -13.34 10.94
N SER A 21 -18.78 -12.04 11.01
CA SER A 21 -17.83 -11.00 10.62
C SER A 21 -16.60 -11.10 11.53
N ALA A 22 -15.50 -11.67 11.01
CA ALA A 22 -14.23 -11.65 11.70
C ALA A 22 -13.85 -10.20 12.00
N ALA A 23 -13.57 -9.88 13.27
CA ALA A 23 -13.05 -8.58 13.64
C ALA A 23 -11.72 -8.36 12.90
N PRO A 24 -11.46 -7.16 12.34
CA PRO A 24 -10.23 -6.90 11.62
C PRO A 24 -9.02 -7.13 12.54
N ALA A 25 -8.00 -7.83 12.04
CA ALA A 25 -6.78 -8.06 12.78
C ALA A 25 -6.16 -6.73 13.23
N LYS A 26 -5.75 -6.65 14.51
CA LYS A 26 -5.05 -5.47 15.04
C LYS A 26 -3.59 -5.54 14.60
N PHE A 27 -3.25 -4.77 13.57
CA PHE A 27 -1.89 -4.69 13.01
C PHE A 27 -0.92 -3.82 13.81
N ALA A 28 -1.38 -3.19 14.89
CA ALA A 28 -0.61 -2.19 15.61
C ALA A 28 -0.64 -2.36 17.14
N PRO A 29 0.46 -2.00 17.82
CA PRO A 29 1.68 -1.43 17.23
C PRO A 29 2.64 -2.53 16.70
N ILE A 30 3.46 -2.22 15.69
CA ILE A 30 4.29 -3.23 14.99
C ILE A 30 5.62 -3.39 15.74
N PRO A 31 5.97 -4.59 16.25
CA PRO A 31 7.30 -4.82 16.81
C PRO A 31 8.34 -4.74 15.70
N VAL A 32 9.42 -3.98 15.92
CA VAL A 32 10.48 -3.75 14.93
C VAL A 32 11.86 -3.96 15.53
N SER A 33 12.79 -4.44 14.69
CA SER A 33 14.22 -4.42 14.96
C SER A 33 14.86 -3.29 14.16
N SER A 34 15.38 -2.28 14.85
CA SER A 34 16.10 -1.17 14.22
C SER A 34 17.60 -1.44 14.21
N ILE A 35 18.22 -1.42 13.04
CA ILE A 35 19.66 -1.64 12.88
C ILE A 35 20.34 -0.27 12.72
N PHE A 36 21.21 0.06 13.67
CA PHE A 36 22.00 1.29 13.63
C PHE A 36 23.43 1.02 13.13
N ARG A 37 24.05 2.07 12.58
CA ARG A 37 25.43 2.09 12.08
C ARG A 37 26.44 1.44 13.06
N PRO A 38 27.56 0.89 12.56
CA PRO A 38 28.08 1.02 11.18
C PRO A 38 27.34 0.15 10.16
N LEU A 39 27.00 0.75 9.02
CA LEU A 39 26.48 0.06 7.84
C LEU A 39 27.59 0.05 6.79
N GLN A 40 27.80 -1.10 6.15
CA GLN A 40 28.78 -1.22 5.07
C GLN A 40 28.23 -0.59 3.79
N ALA A 41 29.05 0.20 3.08
CA ALA A 41 28.67 0.70 1.77
C ALA A 41 28.46 -0.49 0.81
N ASN A 42 27.32 -0.51 0.11
CA ASN A 42 26.88 -1.62 -0.75
C ASN A 42 26.70 -2.97 -0.02
N GLY A 43 26.65 -2.97 1.32
CA GLY A 43 26.35 -4.16 2.11
C GLY A 43 24.88 -4.57 2.01
N THR A 44 24.61 -5.84 2.24
CA THR A 44 23.26 -6.39 2.32
C THR A 44 22.59 -6.02 3.64
N ALA A 45 21.28 -6.27 3.75
CA ALA A 45 20.57 -6.17 5.02
C ALA A 45 21.10 -7.18 6.06
N ASP A 46 21.58 -8.33 5.61
CA ASP A 46 22.19 -9.35 6.49
C ASP A 46 23.54 -8.88 7.03
N ASP A 47 24.36 -8.23 6.19
CA ASP A 47 25.62 -7.61 6.63
C ASP A 47 25.36 -6.53 7.68
N ALA A 48 24.33 -5.71 7.44
CA ALA A 48 23.90 -4.69 8.39
C ALA A 48 23.44 -5.30 9.72
N LEU A 49 22.70 -6.42 9.68
CA LEU A 49 22.25 -7.12 10.89
C LEU A 49 23.44 -7.73 11.66
N ALA A 50 24.45 -8.24 10.96
CA ALA A 50 25.62 -8.85 11.58
C ALA A 50 26.59 -7.82 12.20
N SER A 51 26.77 -6.65 11.57
CA SER A 51 27.73 -5.63 12.02
C SER A 51 27.12 -4.49 12.82
N GLY A 52 25.81 -4.26 12.68
CA GLY A 52 25.10 -3.13 13.25
C GLY A 52 24.64 -3.36 14.68
N ARG A 53 24.31 -2.27 15.37
CA ARG A 53 23.67 -2.36 16.69
C ARG A 53 22.16 -2.51 16.50
N VAL A 54 21.64 -3.68 16.87
CA VAL A 54 20.20 -3.98 16.81
C VAL A 54 19.50 -3.48 18.08
N VAL A 55 18.44 -2.70 17.90
CA VAL A 55 17.58 -2.21 18.99
C VAL A 55 16.16 -2.69 18.72
N GLN A 56 15.59 -3.41 19.69
CA GLN A 56 14.18 -3.78 19.66
C GLN A 56 13.32 -2.56 19.98
N GLY A 57 12.22 -2.42 19.25
CA GLY A 57 11.34 -1.29 19.40
C GLY A 57 9.96 -1.59 18.84
N VAL A 58 9.18 -0.52 18.74
CA VAL A 58 7.79 -0.58 18.32
C VAL A 58 7.55 0.58 17.37
N TYR A 59 6.93 0.31 16.23
CA TYR A 59 6.46 1.32 15.29
C TYR A 59 4.98 1.61 15.58
N PRO A 60 4.65 2.76 16.20
CA PRO A 60 3.27 3.14 16.47
C PRO A 60 2.57 3.63 15.20
N PRO A 61 1.25 3.47 15.08
CA PRO A 61 0.47 4.13 14.03
C PRO A 61 0.62 5.64 14.10
N ALA A 62 0.60 6.30 12.94
CA ALA A 62 0.54 7.75 12.90
C ALA A 62 -0.80 8.27 13.46
N ALA A 63 -0.77 9.47 14.05
CA ALA A 63 -1.98 10.17 14.44
C ALA A 63 -2.80 10.58 13.21
N HIS A 64 -4.10 10.83 13.38
CA HIS A 64 -4.94 11.34 12.30
C HIS A 64 -4.34 12.60 11.66
N ALA A 65 -4.51 12.74 10.36
CA ALA A 65 -3.99 13.88 9.64
C ALA A 65 -4.72 15.17 10.03
N SER A 66 -4.00 16.29 10.03
CA SER A 66 -4.55 17.62 10.30
C SER A 66 -5.47 18.14 9.18
N LYS A 67 -5.36 17.59 7.98
CA LYS A 67 -6.24 17.82 6.85
C LYS A 67 -6.18 16.64 5.87
N ARG A 68 -7.04 16.65 4.87
CA ARG A 68 -7.09 15.63 3.81
C ARG A 68 -5.99 15.85 2.77
N TRP A 69 -4.75 15.49 3.11
CA TRP A 69 -3.61 15.50 2.19
C TRP A 69 -3.87 14.58 0.99
N ARG A 70 -3.43 14.97 -0.20
CA ARG A 70 -3.44 14.16 -1.43
C ARG A 70 -2.05 13.59 -1.67
N ILE A 71 -1.91 12.27 -1.59
CA ILE A 71 -0.64 11.57 -1.72
C ILE A 71 -0.67 10.68 -2.96
N ALA A 72 0.29 10.84 -3.86
CA ALA A 72 0.44 9.99 -5.02
C ALA A 72 1.36 8.81 -4.69
N PHE A 73 0.91 7.58 -4.94
CA PHE A 73 1.67 6.35 -4.77
C PHE A 73 2.00 5.77 -6.15
N LEU A 74 3.26 5.86 -6.56
CA LEU A 74 3.71 5.40 -7.88
C LEU A 74 4.23 3.98 -7.77
N PHE A 75 3.42 3.04 -8.24
CA PHE A 75 3.75 1.62 -8.27
C PHE A 75 4.41 1.25 -9.60
N PRO A 76 5.30 0.24 -9.64
CA PRO A 76 5.84 -0.25 -10.90
C PRO A 76 4.77 -0.99 -11.73
N HIS A 77 3.75 -1.60 -11.08
CA HIS A 77 2.59 -2.22 -11.72
C HIS A 77 1.52 -2.62 -10.69
N MET A 78 0.41 -3.21 -11.17
CA MET A 78 -0.67 -3.81 -10.36
C MET A 78 -1.03 -5.22 -10.86
N LYS A 79 -0.01 -6.04 -11.14
CA LYS A 79 -0.18 -7.34 -11.83
C LYS A 79 -0.07 -8.57 -10.92
N ASP A 80 0.26 -8.38 -9.65
CA ASP A 80 0.49 -9.50 -8.74
C ASP A 80 -0.13 -9.27 -7.35
N PRO A 81 -0.19 -10.34 -6.52
CA PRO A 81 -0.71 -10.24 -5.16
C PRO A 81 0.13 -9.35 -4.24
N TYR A 82 1.43 -9.19 -4.51
CA TYR A 82 2.30 -8.34 -3.70
C TYR A 82 1.85 -6.89 -3.79
N TRP A 83 1.75 -6.33 -4.99
CA TRP A 83 1.28 -4.95 -5.20
C TRP A 83 -0.18 -4.76 -4.81
N SER A 84 -1.01 -5.81 -4.93
CA SER A 84 -2.38 -5.79 -4.41
C SER A 84 -2.42 -5.69 -2.88
N GLY A 85 -1.53 -6.39 -2.17
CA GLY A 85 -1.38 -6.29 -0.71
C GLY A 85 -0.84 -4.93 -0.27
N VAL A 86 0.14 -4.38 -1.00
CA VAL A 86 0.65 -3.01 -0.75
C VAL A 86 -0.47 -1.99 -0.95
N ALA A 87 -1.24 -2.09 -2.04
CA ALA A 87 -2.40 -1.21 -2.29
C ALA A 87 -3.41 -1.27 -1.14
N TYR A 88 -3.73 -2.47 -0.65
CA TYR A 88 -4.64 -2.63 0.49
C TYR A 88 -4.13 -1.89 1.73
N GLY A 89 -2.84 -2.03 2.06
CA GLY A 89 -2.22 -1.32 3.17
C GLY A 89 -2.30 0.20 3.02
N VAL A 90 -1.92 0.71 1.84
CA VAL A 90 -1.97 2.14 1.52
C VAL A 90 -3.39 2.70 1.64
N ILE A 91 -4.38 2.05 1.01
CA ILE A 91 -5.77 2.53 1.00
C ILE A 91 -6.39 2.44 2.39
N SER A 92 -6.15 1.34 3.12
CA SER A 92 -6.67 1.16 4.48
C SER A 92 -6.11 2.20 5.43
N GLU A 93 -4.82 2.48 5.34
CA GLU A 93 -4.15 3.47 6.19
C GLU A 93 -4.54 4.90 5.81
N ALA A 94 -4.69 5.20 4.51
CA ALA A 94 -5.18 6.48 4.05
C ALA A 94 -6.58 6.77 4.60
N LYS A 95 -7.47 5.77 4.56
CA LYS A 95 -8.82 5.85 5.16
C LYS A 95 -8.74 6.06 6.67
N ARG A 96 -7.87 5.33 7.37
CA ARG A 96 -7.69 5.48 8.82
C ARG A 96 -7.21 6.89 9.17
N LEU A 97 -6.24 7.42 8.43
CA LEU A 97 -5.63 8.72 8.70
C LEU A 97 -6.48 9.91 8.25
N GLY A 98 -7.45 9.71 7.37
CA GLY A 98 -8.26 10.79 6.78
C GLY A 98 -7.56 11.52 5.63
N VAL A 99 -6.63 10.86 4.93
CA VAL A 99 -5.95 11.39 3.74
C VAL A 99 -6.50 10.75 2.47
N ALA A 100 -6.22 11.37 1.32
CA ALA A 100 -6.49 10.80 0.00
C ALA A 100 -5.20 10.18 -0.56
N ALA A 101 -5.28 8.93 -0.98
CA ALA A 101 -4.19 8.23 -1.65
C ALA A 101 -4.62 7.83 -3.06
N ASP A 102 -3.85 8.25 -4.06
CA ASP A 102 -4.05 7.88 -5.46
C ASP A 102 -2.91 6.96 -5.89
N ILE A 103 -3.24 5.76 -6.39
CA ILE A 103 -2.24 4.80 -6.88
C ILE A 103 -2.08 5.02 -8.39
N LEU A 104 -0.86 5.34 -8.81
CA LEU A 104 -0.48 5.63 -10.19
C LEU A 104 0.51 4.56 -10.69
N PRO A 105 0.02 3.41 -11.20
CA PRO A 105 0.90 2.34 -11.63
C PRO A 105 1.51 2.61 -13.02
N ALA A 106 2.77 2.22 -13.20
CA ALA A 106 3.34 1.96 -14.53
C ALA A 106 2.85 0.61 -15.08
N ALA A 107 3.24 0.26 -16.30
CA ALA A 107 2.79 -0.98 -16.93
C ALA A 107 3.57 -2.23 -16.46
N GLY A 108 4.73 -2.08 -15.81
CA GLY A 108 5.62 -3.18 -15.48
C GLY A 108 7.00 -2.69 -15.02
N TYR A 109 7.84 -3.60 -14.54
CA TYR A 109 9.24 -3.29 -14.22
C TYR A 109 10.09 -2.93 -15.45
N ASP A 110 9.60 -3.20 -16.66
CA ASP A 110 10.19 -2.80 -17.93
C ASP A 110 9.72 -1.41 -18.40
N ASP A 111 8.65 -0.85 -17.83
CA ASP A 111 8.07 0.43 -18.21
C ASP A 111 8.64 1.61 -17.41
N LEU A 112 9.97 1.78 -17.47
CA LEU A 112 10.64 2.89 -16.80
C LEU A 112 10.12 4.25 -17.29
N HIS A 113 9.89 4.39 -18.60
CA HIS A 113 9.36 5.63 -19.17
C HIS A 113 7.95 5.95 -18.66
N GLY A 114 7.09 4.94 -18.47
CA GLY A 114 5.78 5.12 -17.85
C GLY A 114 5.87 5.60 -16.41
N GLN A 115 6.77 5.03 -15.61
CA GLN A 115 6.98 5.51 -14.24
C GLN A 115 7.46 6.96 -14.22
N LEU A 116 8.37 7.37 -15.10
CA LEU A 116 8.81 8.76 -15.20
C LEU A 116 7.65 9.70 -15.59
N ARG A 117 6.78 9.28 -16.51
CA ARG A 117 5.55 10.05 -16.82
C ARG A 117 4.64 10.18 -15.59
N LYS A 118 4.50 9.13 -14.77
CA LYS A 118 3.71 9.21 -13.52
C LYS A 118 4.29 10.19 -12.52
N MET A 119 5.62 10.32 -12.44
CA MET A 119 6.26 11.37 -11.64
C MET A 119 5.90 12.76 -12.16
N ASP A 120 6.00 12.99 -13.47
CA ASP A 120 5.65 14.28 -14.07
C ASP A 120 4.16 14.63 -13.87
N GLU A 121 3.26 13.66 -14.05
CA GLU A 121 1.81 13.79 -13.78
C GLU A 121 1.55 14.21 -12.32
N ALA A 122 2.19 13.54 -11.35
CA ALA A 122 2.04 13.85 -9.93
C ALA A 122 2.56 15.24 -9.55
N ILE A 123 3.72 15.64 -10.11
CA ILE A 123 4.28 16.99 -9.89
C ILE A 123 3.37 18.07 -10.49
N ALA A 124 2.90 17.86 -11.72
CA ALA A 124 2.03 18.80 -12.42
C ALA A 124 0.68 18.97 -11.71
N ALA A 125 0.13 17.88 -11.17
CA ALA A 125 -1.12 17.88 -10.40
C ALA A 125 -0.97 18.45 -8.98
N ARG A 126 0.24 18.85 -8.57
CA ARG A 126 0.54 19.45 -7.25
C ARG A 126 0.05 18.58 -6.09
N TYR A 127 0.35 17.29 -6.12
CA TYR A 127 0.13 16.41 -4.97
C TYR A 127 0.86 16.97 -3.74
N ASP A 128 0.30 16.74 -2.55
CA ASP A 128 0.90 17.20 -1.30
C ASP A 128 2.14 16.37 -0.91
N ALA A 129 2.25 15.13 -1.41
CA ALA A 129 3.42 14.26 -1.27
C ALA A 129 3.45 13.19 -2.37
N ILE A 130 4.65 12.67 -2.68
CA ILE A 130 4.83 11.57 -3.63
C ILE A 130 5.59 10.43 -2.95
N VAL A 131 4.99 9.24 -2.97
CA VAL A 131 5.64 7.99 -2.57
C VAL A 131 5.91 7.17 -3.81
N VAL A 132 7.17 6.88 -4.12
CA VAL A 132 7.58 6.15 -5.32
C VAL A 132 8.22 4.82 -4.96
N SER A 133 7.81 3.77 -5.67
CA SER A 133 8.49 2.47 -5.69
C SER A 133 9.31 2.37 -6.98
N PRO A 134 10.58 2.83 -6.97
CA PRO A 134 11.32 3.08 -8.20
C PRO A 134 11.70 1.77 -8.90
N ILE A 135 11.53 1.74 -10.23
CA ILE A 135 11.98 0.63 -11.09
C ILE A 135 13.50 0.61 -11.21
N SER A 136 14.14 1.78 -11.16
CA SER A 136 15.59 1.96 -11.30
C SER A 136 16.15 2.75 -10.12
N MET A 137 17.39 2.42 -9.73
CA MET A 137 18.10 3.04 -8.61
C MET A 137 18.35 4.54 -8.79
N THR A 138 18.41 5.04 -10.03
CA THR A 138 18.86 6.42 -10.31
C THR A 138 17.97 7.18 -11.27
N ALA A 139 17.13 6.51 -12.06
CA ALA A 139 16.37 7.17 -13.13
C ALA A 139 15.40 8.26 -12.63
N ASN A 140 14.84 8.09 -11.43
CA ASN A 140 13.94 9.09 -10.83
C ASN A 140 14.68 10.25 -10.14
N ASN A 141 16.01 10.28 -10.07
CA ASN A 141 16.73 11.30 -9.29
C ASN A 141 16.40 12.73 -9.75
N ILE A 142 16.28 12.95 -11.06
CA ILE A 142 15.95 14.26 -11.63
C ILE A 142 14.50 14.65 -11.29
N SER A 143 13.53 13.74 -11.41
CA SER A 143 12.13 14.02 -11.10
C SER A 143 11.91 14.21 -9.60
N ILE A 144 12.61 13.46 -8.74
CA ILE A 144 12.63 13.65 -7.28
C ILE A 144 13.18 15.04 -6.93
N ALA A 145 14.29 15.47 -7.54
CA ALA A 145 14.82 16.81 -7.32
C ALA A 145 13.81 17.91 -7.72
N ARG A 146 13.10 17.71 -8.85
CA ARG A 146 12.03 18.62 -9.30
C ARG A 146 10.83 18.66 -8.35
N ALA A 147 10.39 17.51 -7.85
CA ALA A 147 9.30 17.44 -6.85
C ALA A 147 9.67 18.21 -5.58
N ARG A 148 10.88 17.98 -5.04
CA ARG A 148 11.37 18.70 -3.87
C ARG A 148 11.50 20.20 -4.09
N ALA A 149 12.01 20.62 -5.25
CA ALA A 149 12.09 22.04 -5.61
C ALA A 149 10.69 22.69 -5.73
N ALA A 150 9.66 21.90 -6.04
CA ALA A 150 8.26 22.33 -6.04
C ALA A 150 7.60 22.27 -4.64
N GLY A 151 8.34 21.93 -3.58
CA GLY A 151 7.80 21.82 -2.22
C GLY A 151 7.01 20.53 -1.97
N ILE A 152 7.14 19.53 -2.84
CA ILE A 152 6.49 18.23 -2.70
C ILE A 152 7.51 17.28 -2.04
N PRO A 153 7.27 16.83 -0.80
CA PRO A 153 8.09 15.85 -0.13
C PRO A 153 8.01 14.47 -0.79
#